data_AF-A0A2U2BML8-F1
#
_entry.id   AF-A0A2U2BML8-F1
#
_cell.length_a   1.000
_cell.length_b   1.000
_cell.length_c   1.000
_cell.angle_alpha   90.00
_cell.angle_beta   90.00
_cell.angle_gamma   90.00
#
_symmetry.space_group_name_H-M   'P 1'
#
loop_
_entity.id
_entity.type
_entity.pdbx_description
1 polymer ?
#
loop_
_entity_poly.entity_id
_entity_poly.type
_entity_poly.pdbx_seq_one_letter_code
_entity_poly.pdbx_strand_id
1 'polypeptide(L)'
;MRFTFSGAAILAALVLSACQATAPVHNTQDVSASSKEDKCYQEFAALKELDPPAYEKYRQQMQTIDENFGIYKNNEALIDENASEIMLTEVNKMLSLVCVRINNAVYSSMMDRVQSLNKL
;
A
#
# COMPACT_ATOMS: atom_id res chain seq x y z
N MET A 1 -49.97 37.18 -32.05
CA MET A 1 -48.93 38.21 -32.28
C MET A 1 -47.63 37.72 -31.68
N ARG A 2 -46.55 37.67 -32.47
CA ARG A 2 -45.16 37.62 -32.01
C ARG A 2 -44.60 39.04 -32.13
N PHE A 3 -43.82 39.52 -31.17
CA PHE A 3 -42.55 40.23 -31.41
C PHE A 3 -41.73 40.27 -30.11
N THR A 4 -40.47 39.91 -30.28
CA THR A 4 -39.38 39.71 -29.33
C THR A 4 -38.49 40.96 -29.20
N PHE A 5 -37.48 40.88 -28.30
CA PHE A 5 -36.29 41.75 -28.06
C PHE A 5 -36.40 42.59 -26.79
N SER A 6 -35.38 42.73 -25.93
CA SER A 6 -34.03 42.17 -25.79
C SER A 6 -33.46 42.70 -24.47
N GLY A 7 -32.42 42.08 -23.91
CA GLY A 7 -31.45 42.81 -23.09
C GLY A 7 -31.34 42.37 -21.63
N ALA A 8 -30.20 41.74 -21.35
CA ALA A 8 -29.35 41.90 -20.17
C ALA A 8 -30.01 41.98 -18.77
N ALA A 9 -29.76 40.95 -17.95
CA ALA A 9 -29.17 41.14 -16.63
C ALA A 9 -28.76 39.79 -16.03
N ILE A 10 -27.46 39.63 -15.82
CA ILE A 10 -26.89 38.63 -14.91
C ILE A 10 -27.33 39.05 -13.50
N LEU A 11 -28.10 38.21 -12.81
CA LEU A 11 -28.24 38.31 -11.36
C LEU A 11 -28.01 36.93 -10.76
N ALA A 12 -26.82 36.80 -10.19
CA ALA A 12 -26.40 35.70 -9.35
C ALA A 12 -27.39 35.53 -8.18
N ALA A 13 -27.99 34.35 -8.06
CA ALA A 13 -28.61 33.89 -6.84
C ALA A 13 -27.87 32.63 -6.39
N LEU A 14 -26.91 32.83 -5.49
CA LEU A 14 -26.27 31.80 -4.68
C LEU A 14 -27.34 31.09 -3.86
N VAL A 15 -27.79 29.92 -4.31
CA VAL A 15 -28.54 29.00 -3.45
C VAL A 15 -27.50 28.16 -2.71
N LEU A 16 -27.10 28.63 -1.53
CA LEU A 16 -26.40 27.83 -0.52
C LEU A 16 -27.36 26.73 -0.02
N SER A 17 -27.49 25.66 -0.81
CA SER A 17 -27.92 24.36 -0.29
C SER A 17 -26.77 23.79 0.52
N ALA A 18 -26.70 24.20 1.79
CA ALA A 18 -25.89 23.51 2.79
C ALA A 18 -26.46 22.09 2.93
N CYS A 19 -25.80 21.12 2.29
CA CYS A 19 -26.02 19.71 2.54
C CYS A 19 -25.71 19.43 4.02
N GLN A 20 -26.75 19.20 4.81
CA GLN A 20 -26.62 18.43 6.04
C GLN A 20 -26.28 17.00 5.62
N ALA A 21 -25.01 16.66 5.67
CA ALA A 21 -24.56 15.30 5.81
C ALA A 21 -23.58 15.30 6.98
N THR A 22 -24.06 14.80 8.11
CA THR A 22 -23.22 14.34 9.22
C THR A 22 -21.99 13.65 8.65
N ALA A 23 -20.82 14.24 8.87
CA ALA A 23 -19.56 13.57 8.56
C ALA A 23 -19.59 12.22 9.27
N PRO A 24 -19.38 11.10 8.56
CA PRO A 24 -19.09 9.86 9.26
C PRO A 24 -17.81 10.12 10.04
N VAL A 25 -17.87 9.83 11.34
CA VAL A 25 -16.70 9.58 12.17
C VAL A 25 -15.72 8.80 11.31
N HIS A 26 -14.54 9.38 11.08
CA HIS A 26 -13.44 8.68 10.44
C HIS A 26 -13.14 7.50 11.36
N ASN A 27 -13.75 6.35 11.06
CA ASN A 27 -13.29 5.08 11.58
C ASN A 27 -11.83 5.05 11.21
N THR A 28 -10.97 5.07 12.23
CA THR A 28 -9.61 4.57 12.14
C THR A 28 -9.78 3.14 11.66
N GLN A 29 -9.80 2.98 10.34
CA GLN A 29 -9.86 1.69 9.70
C GLN A 29 -8.54 1.06 10.11
N ASP A 30 -8.61 0.11 11.03
CA ASP A 30 -7.50 -0.79 11.31
C ASP A 30 -7.05 -1.29 9.94
N VAL A 31 -5.92 -0.75 9.48
CA VAL A 31 -5.24 -1.14 8.25
C VAL A 31 -4.87 -2.59 8.49
N SER A 32 -5.77 -3.49 8.09
CA SER A 32 -5.69 -4.92 8.34
C SER A 32 -4.37 -5.44 7.80
N ALA A 33 -3.81 -6.48 8.42
CA ALA A 33 -2.53 -7.06 8.00
C ALA A 33 -2.49 -7.33 6.47
N SER A 34 -3.61 -7.78 5.90
CA SER A 34 -3.83 -7.93 4.45
C SER A 34 -3.48 -6.67 3.65
N SER A 35 -3.95 -5.49 4.06
CA SER A 35 -3.69 -4.25 3.32
C SER A 35 -2.22 -3.79 3.36
N LYS A 36 -1.46 -4.18 4.40
CA LYS A 36 -0.03 -3.87 4.50
C LYS A 36 0.82 -4.80 3.63
N GLU A 37 0.44 -6.08 3.57
CA GLU A 37 1.08 -7.07 2.71
C GLU A 37 0.81 -6.77 1.23
N ASP A 38 -0.43 -6.43 0.87
CA ASP A 38 -0.78 -6.03 -0.50
C ASP A 38 0.04 -4.83 -0.97
N LYS A 39 0.20 -3.81 -0.10
CA LYS A 39 1.08 -2.67 -0.38
C LYS A 39 2.53 -3.13 -0.56
N CYS A 40 3.03 -4.01 0.30
CA CYS A 40 4.39 -4.53 0.19
C CYS A 40 4.66 -5.19 -1.17
N TYR A 41 3.73 -5.99 -1.68
CA TYR A 41 3.87 -6.62 -3.00
C TYR A 41 3.88 -5.59 -4.14
N GLN A 42 3.10 -4.51 -4.03
CA GLN A 42 3.11 -3.41 -5.01
C GLN A 42 4.46 -2.68 -5.01
N GLU A 43 4.97 -2.34 -3.83
CA GLU A 43 6.26 -1.66 -3.65
C GLU A 43 7.43 -2.57 -4.10
N PHE A 44 7.33 -3.86 -3.82
CA PHE A 44 8.27 -4.86 -4.33
C PHE A 44 8.28 -4.90 -5.87
N ALA A 45 7.11 -4.90 -6.51
CA ALA A 45 7.03 -4.84 -7.96
C ALA A 45 7.65 -3.55 -8.53
N ALA A 46 7.49 -2.43 -7.83
CA ALA A 46 8.08 -1.15 -8.23
C ALA A 46 9.62 -1.18 -8.23
N LEU A 47 10.25 -1.92 -7.31
CA LEU A 47 11.72 -2.07 -7.27
C LEU A 47 12.29 -2.65 -8.57
N LYS A 48 11.53 -3.45 -9.31
CA LYS A 48 12.00 -4.02 -10.59
C LYS A 48 12.48 -2.93 -11.56
N GLU A 49 11.81 -1.78 -11.57
CA GLU A 49 12.13 -0.65 -12.43
C GLU A 49 12.96 0.43 -11.71
N LEU A 50 12.83 0.54 -10.39
CA LEU A 50 13.49 1.57 -9.58
C LEU A 50 14.93 1.19 -9.18
N ASP A 51 15.14 -0.06 -8.79
CA ASP A 51 16.40 -0.63 -8.28
C ASP A 51 16.43 -2.16 -8.51
N PRO A 52 16.83 -2.61 -9.72
CA PRO A 52 16.88 -4.04 -10.06
C PRO A 52 17.77 -4.90 -9.13
N PRO A 53 18.94 -4.41 -8.66
CA PRO A 53 19.72 -5.12 -7.65
C PRO A 53 18.97 -5.32 -6.32
N ALA A 54 18.29 -4.30 -5.80
CA ALA A 54 17.49 -4.43 -4.59
C ALA A 54 16.30 -5.38 -4.80
N TYR A 55 15.64 -5.29 -5.96
CA TYR A 55 14.57 -6.21 -6.34
C TYR A 55 15.02 -7.68 -6.26
N GLU A 56 16.17 -8.03 -6.85
CA GLU A 56 16.63 -9.41 -6.83
C GLU A 56 17.00 -9.89 -5.42
N LYS A 57 17.61 -9.02 -4.61
CA LYS A 57 17.90 -9.32 -3.20
C LYS A 57 16.62 -9.62 -2.41
N TYR A 58 15.59 -8.78 -2.54
CA TYR A 58 14.35 -8.99 -1.80
C TYR A 58 13.53 -10.17 -2.34
N ARG A 59 13.61 -10.47 -3.65
CA ARG A 59 13.01 -11.67 -4.23
C ARG A 59 13.53 -12.93 -3.54
N GLN A 60 14.85 -13.04 -3.38
CA GLN A 60 15.48 -14.17 -2.71
C GLN A 60 15.04 -14.27 -1.24
N GLN A 61 14.95 -13.13 -0.53
CA GLN A 61 14.46 -13.11 0.84
C GLN A 61 13.00 -13.58 0.97
N MET A 62 12.13 -13.13 0.06
CA MET A 62 10.73 -13.57 0.03
C MET A 62 10.60 -15.05 -0.33
N GLN A 63 11.44 -15.55 -1.24
CA GLN A 63 11.49 -16.98 -1.57
C GLN A 63 11.88 -17.83 -0.35
N THR A 64 12.90 -17.44 0.41
CA THR A 64 13.28 -18.16 1.64
C THR A 64 12.16 -18.16 2.68
N ILE A 65 11.40 -17.06 2.79
CA ILE A 65 10.24 -16.99 3.69
C ILE A 65 9.16 -17.96 3.24
N ASP A 66 8.87 -18.02 1.94
CA ASP A 66 7.88 -18.94 1.36
C ASP A 66 8.28 -20.40 1.56
N GLU A 67 9.55 -20.74 1.35
CA GLU A 67 10.10 -22.07 1.60
C GLU A 67 9.94 -22.47 3.10
N ASN A 68 10.27 -21.56 4.02
CA ASN A 68 10.09 -21.79 5.46
C ASN A 68 8.62 -21.97 5.85
N PHE A 69 7.72 -21.19 5.24
CA PHE A 69 6.29 -21.35 5.42
C PHE A 69 5.78 -22.69 4.86
N GLY A 70 6.29 -23.11 3.70
CA GLY A 70 5.99 -24.42 3.13
C GLY A 70 6.40 -25.57 4.04
N ILE A 71 7.58 -25.48 4.67
CA ILE A 71 8.04 -26.45 5.66
C ILE A 71 7.09 -26.48 6.87
N TYR A 72 6.73 -25.33 7.43
CA TYR A 72 5.73 -25.24 8.50
C TYR A 72 4.43 -25.95 8.09
N LYS A 73 3.86 -25.57 6.95
CA LYS A 73 2.56 -26.05 6.48
C LYS A 73 2.54 -27.55 6.23
N ASN A 74 3.63 -28.11 5.68
CA ASN A 74 3.76 -29.54 5.43
C ASN A 74 3.87 -30.37 6.72
N ASN A 75 4.30 -29.74 7.81
CA ASN A 75 4.52 -30.41 9.10
C ASN A 75 3.51 -29.97 10.17
N GLU A 76 2.57 -29.10 9.85
CA GLU A 76 1.61 -28.51 10.80
C GLU A 76 0.88 -29.58 11.62
N ALA A 77 0.47 -30.69 10.99
CA ALA A 77 -0.19 -31.82 11.65
C ALA A 77 0.70 -32.64 12.60
N LEU A 78 2.03 -32.45 12.53
CA LEU A 78 3.04 -33.14 13.34
C LEU A 78 3.62 -32.23 14.44
N ILE A 79 3.22 -30.96 14.48
CA ILE A 79 3.74 -29.93 15.39
C ILE A 79 2.68 -29.66 16.49
N ASP A 80 3.13 -29.52 17.73
CA ASP A 80 2.27 -29.08 18.85
C ASP A 80 1.62 -27.73 18.54
N GLU A 81 0.36 -27.53 18.94
CA GLU A 81 -0.42 -26.32 18.65
C GLU A 81 0.33 -25.03 19.04
N ASN A 82 1.00 -25.00 20.20
CA ASN A 82 1.75 -23.82 20.65
C ASN A 82 2.99 -23.58 19.77
N ALA A 83 3.69 -24.65 19.39
CA ALA A 83 4.85 -24.55 18.51
C ALA A 83 4.42 -24.10 17.09
N SER A 84 3.26 -24.55 16.64
CA SER A 84 2.66 -24.16 15.37
C SER A 84 2.39 -22.66 15.32
N GLU A 85 1.74 -22.11 16.35
CA GLU A 85 1.45 -20.68 16.46
C GLU A 85 2.73 -19.83 16.52
N ILE A 86 3.75 -20.28 17.27
CA ILE A 86 5.05 -19.61 17.36
C ILE A 86 5.73 -19.58 15.98
N MET A 87 5.74 -20.69 15.26
CA MET A 87 6.36 -20.78 13.93
C MET A 87 5.65 -19.87 12.92
N LEU A 88 4.30 -19.89 12.90
CA LEU A 88 3.52 -19.01 12.05
C LEU A 88 3.79 -17.53 12.38
N THR A 89 3.84 -17.19 13.66
CA THR A 89 4.17 -15.84 14.13
C THR A 89 5.55 -15.40 13.67
N GLU A 90 6.55 -16.29 13.73
CA GLU A 90 7.91 -15.96 13.31
C GLU A 90 8.01 -15.76 11.79
N VAL A 91 7.34 -16.58 10.99
CA VAL A 91 7.24 -16.39 9.53
C VAL A 91 6.61 -15.04 9.20
N ASN A 92 5.50 -14.69 9.86
CA ASN A 92 4.82 -13.42 9.65
C ASN A 92 5.69 -12.21 10.04
N LYS A 93 6.47 -12.32 11.13
CA LYS A 93 7.45 -11.30 11.51
C LYS A 93 8.53 -11.11 10.45
N MET A 94 9.07 -12.22 9.91
CA MET A 94 10.07 -12.16 8.85
C MET A 94 9.52 -11.46 7.60
N LEU A 95 8.31 -11.80 7.17
CA LEU A 95 7.63 -11.13 6.05
C LEU A 95 7.46 -9.63 6.30
N SER A 96 6.94 -9.27 7.47
CA SER A 96 6.75 -7.86 7.86
C SER A 96 8.05 -7.06 7.83
N LEU A 97 9.16 -7.63 8.34
CA LEU A 97 10.47 -6.99 8.31
C LEU A 97 11.00 -6.79 6.89
N VAL A 98 10.84 -7.79 6.01
CA VAL A 98 11.22 -7.66 4.59
C VAL A 98 10.39 -6.57 3.92
N CYS A 99 9.08 -6.52 4.18
CA CYS A 99 8.20 -5.49 3.65
C CYS A 99 8.58 -4.06 4.06
N VAL A 100 8.97 -3.85 5.33
CA VAL A 100 9.49 -2.55 5.78
C VAL A 100 10.78 -2.18 5.03
N ARG A 101 11.67 -3.13 4.80
CA ARG A 101 12.92 -2.89 4.07
C ARG A 101 12.67 -2.56 2.60
N ILE A 102 11.72 -3.23 1.95
CA ILE A 102 11.29 -2.95 0.58
C ILE A 102 10.76 -1.51 0.49
N ASN A 103 9.85 -1.11 1.37
CA ASN A 103 9.30 0.24 1.39
C ASN A 103 10.40 1.31 1.54
N ASN A 104 11.38 1.06 2.42
CA ASN A 104 12.51 1.97 2.60
C ASN A 104 13.38 2.05 1.35
N ALA A 105 13.65 0.91 0.69
CA ALA A 105 14.43 0.87 -0.55
C ALA A 105 13.74 1.67 -1.66
N VAL A 106 12.43 1.45 -1.86
CA VAL A 106 11.66 2.21 -2.86
C VAL A 106 11.74 3.71 -2.59
N TYR A 107 11.53 4.13 -1.35
CA TYR A 107 11.61 5.54 -0.96
C TYR A 107 13.00 6.13 -1.27
N SER A 108 14.07 5.43 -0.90
CA SER A 108 15.45 5.85 -1.19
C SER A 108 15.70 5.97 -2.70
N SER A 109 15.34 4.96 -3.49
CA SER A 109 15.53 4.99 -4.95
C SER A 109 14.72 6.11 -5.61
N MET A 110 13.50 6.39 -5.15
CA MET A 110 12.71 7.52 -5.63
C MET A 110 13.35 8.85 -5.26
N MET A 111 13.85 9.01 -4.03
CA MET A 111 14.51 10.24 -3.60
C MET A 111 15.79 10.50 -4.39
N ASP A 112 16.59 9.47 -4.64
CA ASP A 112 17.81 9.58 -5.44
C ASP A 112 17.51 10.01 -6.88
N ARG A 113 16.43 9.50 -7.48
CA ARG A 113 15.93 9.95 -8.79
C ARG A 113 15.48 11.42 -8.77
N VAL A 114 14.75 11.86 -7.75
CA VAL A 114 14.33 13.27 -7.64
C VAL A 114 15.55 14.19 -7.49
N GLN A 115 16.52 13.80 -6.68
CA GLN A 115 17.75 14.57 -6.50
C GLN A 115 18.61 14.64 -7.77
N SER A 116 18.66 13.56 -8.56
CA SER A 116 19.39 13.58 -9.82
C SER A 116 18.70 14.48 -10.86
N LEU A 117 17.37 14.49 -10.89
CA LEU A 117 16.59 15.40 -11.74
C LEU A 117 16.75 16.87 -11.34
N ASN A 118 16.86 17.18 -10.05
CA ASN A 118 17.07 18.56 -9.57
C ASN A 118 18.50 19.07 -9.83
N LYS A 119 19.44 18.19 -10.23
CA LYS A 119 20.82 18.56 -10.56
C LYS A 119 21.03 18.76 -12.07
N LEU A 120 20.03 18.46 -12.90
CA LEU A 120 19.99 18.74 -14.34
C LEU A 120 19.50 20.17 -14.59
#